data_AF-A0A336LL03-F1
#
_entry.id   AF-A0A336LL03-F1
#
_cell.length_a   1.000
_cell.length_b   1.000
_cell.length_c   1.000
_cell.angle_alpha   90.00
_cell.angle_beta   90.00
_cell.angle_gamma   90.00
#
_symmetry.space_group_name_H-M   'P 1'
#
loop_
_entity.id
_entity.type
_entity.pdbx_description
1 polymer ?
#
loop_
_entity_poly.entity_id
_entity_poly.type
_entity_poly.pdbx_seq_one_letter_code
_entity_poly.pdbx_strand_id
1 'polypeptide(L)'
;MVQAKSNSIDRRIKSSCTNLAIASLIGTLISCYGFYVEYQAESNTNYTAMCDISEAVSCTKVFSTEYGKGFGVVGKILGKESALNVPNGVYGLIFYSIMLVTSLMKCGKIARIQKWMAITSNLLSCYLAYLLYFVIQNFCVVCVSLYVVNAFLLVFSIQKVNSLKERAEMKQKLN
;
A
#
# COMPACT_ATOMS: atom_id res chain seq x y z
N MET A 1 36.41 -6.57 -13.87
CA MET A 1 35.69 -6.40 -12.58
C MET A 1 34.57 -5.35 -12.64
N VAL A 2 34.80 -4.17 -13.23
CA VAL A 2 33.79 -3.09 -13.35
C VAL A 2 32.50 -3.53 -14.08
N GLN A 3 32.62 -4.21 -15.22
CA GLN A 3 31.47 -4.67 -16.00
C GLN A 3 30.57 -5.65 -15.25
N ALA A 4 31.16 -6.62 -14.54
CA ALA A 4 30.43 -7.57 -13.70
C ALA A 4 29.66 -6.86 -12.58
N LYS A 5 30.27 -5.84 -11.94
CA LYS A 5 29.62 -5.03 -10.91
C LYS A 5 28.46 -4.20 -11.48
N SER A 6 28.64 -3.56 -12.64
CA SER A 6 27.59 -2.82 -13.35
C SER A 6 26.37 -3.71 -13.67
N ASN A 7 26.62 -4.88 -14.26
CA ASN A 7 25.57 -5.87 -14.55
C ASN A 7 24.82 -6.32 -13.30
N SER A 8 25.52 -6.48 -12.16
CA SER A 8 24.88 -6.84 -10.88
C SER A 8 23.93 -5.75 -10.35
N ILE A 9 24.30 -4.48 -10.50
CA ILE A 9 23.48 -3.33 -10.06
C ILE A 9 22.24 -3.22 -10.95
N ASP A 10 22.41 -3.31 -12.26
CA ASP A 10 21.27 -3.23 -13.19
C ASP A 10 20.28 -4.39 -12.99
N ARG A 11 20.76 -5.60 -12.65
CA ARG A 11 19.89 -6.73 -12.24
C ARG A 11 19.12 -6.42 -10.96
N ARG A 12 19.77 -5.87 -9.92
CA ARG A 12 19.10 -5.49 -8.66
C ARG A 12 18.05 -4.41 -8.86
N ILE A 13 18.33 -3.41 -9.70
CA ILE A 13 17.36 -2.38 -10.08
C ILE A 13 16.17 -3.02 -10.78
N LYS A 14 16.41 -3.86 -11.79
CA LYS A 14 15.34 -4.55 -12.53
C LYS A 14 14.47 -5.39 -11.59
N SER A 15 15.08 -6.21 -10.74
CA SER A 15 14.37 -7.04 -9.76
C SER A 15 13.55 -6.19 -8.80
N SER A 16 14.11 -5.10 -8.24
CA SER A 16 13.37 -4.21 -7.35
C SER A 16 12.17 -3.55 -8.05
N CYS A 17 12.33 -3.11 -9.31
CA CYS A 17 11.23 -2.56 -10.09
C CYS A 17 10.13 -3.59 -10.35
N THR A 18 10.48 -4.82 -10.74
CA THR A 18 9.52 -5.91 -10.98
C THR A 18 8.79 -6.28 -9.70
N ASN A 19 9.49 -6.41 -8.57
CA ASN A 19 8.88 -6.75 -7.29
C ASN A 19 7.93 -5.65 -6.80
N LEU A 20 8.30 -4.37 -6.97
CA LEU A 20 7.40 -3.24 -6.71
C LEU A 20 6.14 -3.30 -7.59
N ALA A 21 6.28 -3.59 -8.88
CA ALA A 21 5.15 -3.69 -9.79
C ALA A 21 4.19 -4.82 -9.38
N ILE A 22 4.72 -6.00 -9.08
CA ILE A 22 3.93 -7.17 -8.65
C ILE A 22 3.20 -6.86 -7.33
N ALA A 23 3.93 -6.37 -6.32
CA ALA A 23 3.32 -6.02 -5.04
C ALA A 23 2.26 -4.93 -5.17
N SER A 24 2.49 -3.93 -6.02
CA SER A 24 1.50 -2.87 -6.29
C SER A 24 0.26 -3.42 -7.00
N LEU A 25 0.43 -4.33 -7.98
CA LEU A 25 -0.71 -4.98 -8.64
C LEU A 25 -1.55 -5.81 -7.66
N ILE A 26 -0.89 -6.59 -6.79
CA ILE A 26 -1.57 -7.34 -5.72
C ILE A 26 -2.32 -6.38 -4.80
N GLY A 27 -1.67 -5.28 -4.37
CA GLY A 27 -2.30 -4.24 -3.56
C GLY A 27 -3.53 -3.63 -4.23
N THR A 28 -3.45 -3.29 -5.52
CA THR A 28 -4.59 -2.79 -6.30
C THR A 28 -5.74 -3.78 -6.30
N LEU A 29 -5.50 -5.07 -6.56
CA LEU A 29 -6.55 -6.08 -6.58
C LEU A 29 -7.23 -6.25 -5.21
N ILE A 30 -6.44 -6.28 -4.14
CA ILE A 30 -6.97 -6.38 -2.77
C ILE A 30 -7.75 -5.11 -2.41
N SER A 31 -7.27 -3.91 -2.79
CA SER A 31 -8.00 -2.65 -2.59
C SER A 31 -9.28 -2.57 -3.41
N CYS A 32 -9.30 -3.09 -4.65
CA CYS A 32 -10.53 -3.21 -5.45
C CYS A 32 -11.56 -4.05 -4.71
N TYR A 33 -11.15 -5.21 -4.18
CA TYR A 33 -12.03 -6.08 -3.42
C TYR A 33 -12.50 -5.43 -2.11
N GLY A 34 -11.60 -4.77 -1.37
CA GLY A 34 -11.96 -4.04 -0.16
C GLY A 34 -12.97 -2.93 -0.43
N PHE A 35 -12.75 -2.14 -1.48
CA PHE A 35 -13.70 -1.11 -1.92
C PHE A 35 -15.05 -1.71 -2.32
N TYR A 36 -15.06 -2.83 -3.04
CA TYR A 36 -16.30 -3.54 -3.40
C TYR A 36 -17.06 -3.98 -2.14
N VAL A 37 -16.38 -4.60 -1.18
CA VAL A 37 -17.00 -5.03 0.08
C VAL A 37 -17.59 -3.85 0.84
N GLU A 38 -16.83 -2.77 0.98
CA GLU A 38 -17.27 -1.55 1.67
C GLU A 38 -18.49 -0.92 0.99
N TYR A 39 -18.46 -0.78 -0.34
CA TYR A 39 -19.59 -0.28 -1.12
C TYR A 39 -20.86 -1.13 -0.95
N GLN A 40 -20.72 -2.46 -1.01
CA GLN A 40 -21.85 -3.38 -0.83
C GLN A 40 -22.41 -3.30 0.59
N ALA A 41 -21.54 -3.26 1.60
CA ALA A 41 -21.92 -3.16 3.01
C ALA A 41 -22.65 -1.84 3.32
N GLU A 42 -22.31 -0.74 2.64
CA GLU A 42 -23.04 0.52 2.74
C GLU A 42 -24.41 0.48 2.08
N SER A 43 -24.51 -0.20 0.93
CA SER A 43 -25.75 -0.25 0.15
C SER A 43 -26.79 -1.24 0.71
N ASN A 44 -26.34 -2.28 1.42
CA ASN A 44 -27.19 -3.37 1.88
C ASN A 44 -26.74 -3.84 3.26
N THR A 45 -27.56 -3.56 4.28
CA THR A 45 -27.30 -3.93 5.68
C THR A 45 -27.31 -5.43 5.93
N ASN A 46 -27.86 -6.24 5.02
CA ASN A 46 -27.85 -7.71 5.09
C ASN A 46 -26.70 -8.34 4.28
N TYR A 47 -25.79 -7.53 3.72
CA TYR A 47 -24.65 -8.04 2.97
C TYR A 47 -23.64 -8.74 3.90
N THR A 48 -23.07 -9.84 3.41
CA THR A 48 -21.97 -10.56 4.07
C THR A 48 -20.92 -10.86 3.02
N ALA A 49 -19.67 -10.47 3.31
CA ALA A 49 -18.57 -10.61 2.37
C ALA A 49 -18.00 -12.02 2.37
N MET A 50 -17.38 -12.43 1.26
CA MET A 50 -16.62 -13.69 1.20
C MET A 50 -15.46 -13.75 2.21
N CYS A 51 -14.89 -12.60 2.59
CA CYS A 51 -13.86 -12.54 3.63
C CYS A 51 -14.40 -12.47 5.07
N ASP A 52 -15.72 -12.64 5.27
CA ASP A 52 -16.31 -12.89 6.57
C ASP A 52 -16.25 -14.40 6.86
N ILE A 53 -15.26 -14.81 7.66
CA ILE A 53 -14.98 -16.23 7.95
C ILE A 53 -15.69 -16.68 9.23
N SER A 54 -15.79 -15.77 10.21
CA SER A 54 -16.46 -16.02 11.49
C SER A 54 -16.90 -14.70 12.11
N GLU A 55 -17.61 -14.75 13.23
CA GLU A 55 -18.05 -13.53 13.91
C GLU A 55 -16.88 -12.61 14.34
N ALA A 56 -15.73 -13.21 14.70
CA ALA A 56 -14.50 -12.53 15.08
C ALA A 56 -13.59 -12.19 13.88
N VAL A 57 -13.92 -12.66 12.67
CA VAL A 57 -13.16 -12.45 11.44
C VAL A 57 -14.11 -11.96 10.34
N SER A 58 -14.37 -10.65 10.30
CA SER A 58 -15.30 -10.00 9.37
C SER A 58 -14.76 -8.68 8.84
N CYS A 59 -14.51 -8.65 7.53
CA CYS A 59 -14.19 -7.41 6.82
C CYS A 59 -15.39 -6.46 6.79
N THR A 60 -16.60 -7.00 6.63
CA THR A 60 -17.84 -6.21 6.55
C THR A 60 -18.01 -5.37 7.82
N LYS A 61 -17.91 -6.00 9.00
CA LYS A 61 -17.97 -5.28 10.29
C LYS A 61 -16.93 -4.17 10.38
N VAL A 62 -15.69 -4.44 9.94
CA VAL A 62 -14.58 -3.48 10.00
C VAL A 62 -14.83 -2.29 9.07
N PHE A 63 -15.27 -2.52 7.83
CA PHE A 63 -15.54 -1.46 6.86
C PHE A 63 -16.82 -0.67 7.17
N SER A 64 -17.79 -1.25 7.88
CA SER A 64 -18.98 -0.51 8.36
C SER A 64 -18.70 0.43 9.55
N THR A 65 -17.50 0.42 10.12
CA THR A 65 -17.13 1.36 11.20
C THR A 65 -16.80 2.76 10.66
N GLU A 66 -16.74 3.77 11.54
CA GLU A 66 -16.26 5.11 11.14
C GLU A 66 -14.83 5.10 10.60
N TYR A 67 -14.03 4.06 10.93
CA TYR A 67 -12.66 3.92 10.46
C TYR A 67 -12.56 3.38 9.05
N GLY A 68 -13.64 2.82 8.49
CA GLY A 68 -13.72 2.37 7.09
C GLY A 68 -13.60 3.52 6.09
N LYS A 69 -14.06 4.72 6.46
CA LYS A 69 -13.99 5.94 5.64
C LYS A 69 -12.97 6.92 6.18
N GLY A 70 -12.14 7.46 5.29
CA GLY A 70 -11.21 8.54 5.64
C GLY A 70 -10.33 8.23 6.86
N PHE A 71 -10.06 6.95 7.10
CA PHE A 71 -9.33 6.42 8.24
C PHE A 71 -9.91 6.81 9.62
N GLY A 72 -11.18 7.24 9.69
CA GLY A 72 -11.81 7.78 10.90
C GLY A 72 -11.25 9.13 11.37
N VAL A 73 -10.46 9.79 10.52
CA VAL A 73 -9.77 11.07 10.81
C VAL A 73 -10.24 12.17 9.86
N VAL A 74 -10.35 11.89 8.56
CA VAL A 74 -10.69 12.90 7.55
C VAL A 74 -12.03 13.56 7.84
N GLY A 75 -13.07 12.78 8.15
CA GLY A 75 -14.39 13.32 8.51
C GLY A 75 -14.38 14.19 9.77
N LYS A 76 -13.44 13.99 10.70
CA LYS A 76 -13.30 14.78 11.93
C LYS A 76 -12.58 16.12 11.69
N ILE A 77 -11.63 16.16 10.74
CA ILE A 77 -10.83 17.34 10.44
C ILE A 77 -11.47 18.21 9.34
N LEU A 78 -11.96 17.57 8.27
CA LEU A 78 -12.45 18.24 7.06
C LEU A 78 -13.98 18.21 6.93
N GLY A 79 -14.67 17.54 7.86
CA GLY A 79 -16.13 17.37 7.85
C GLY A 79 -16.59 16.09 7.15
N LYS A 80 -17.75 15.57 7.57
CA LYS A 80 -18.31 14.30 7.05
C LYS A 80 -18.67 14.34 5.57
N GLU A 81 -19.11 15.52 5.10
CA GLU A 81 -19.47 15.79 3.70
C GLU A 81 -18.25 16.16 2.83
N SER A 82 -17.03 16.11 3.38
CA SER A 82 -15.83 16.39 2.60
C SER A 82 -15.68 15.39 1.44
N ALA A 83 -15.32 15.90 0.26
CA ALA A 83 -14.98 15.06 -0.89
C ALA A 83 -13.79 14.11 -0.64
N LEU A 84 -13.03 14.33 0.45
CA LEU A 84 -11.96 13.44 0.88
C LEU A 84 -12.43 12.40 1.91
N ASN A 85 -13.62 12.50 2.48
CA ASN A 85 -14.14 11.52 3.42
C ASN A 85 -14.74 10.29 2.68
N VAL A 86 -13.91 9.67 1.84
CA VAL A 86 -14.25 8.52 0.99
C VAL A 86 -13.81 7.20 1.64
N PRO A 87 -14.35 6.07 1.18
CA PRO A 87 -13.88 4.73 1.54
C PRO A 87 -12.36 4.57 1.51
N ASN A 88 -11.79 3.90 2.51
CA ASN A 88 -10.33 3.64 2.59
C ASN A 88 -9.83 2.86 1.38
N GLY A 89 -10.69 1.99 0.81
CA GLY A 89 -10.39 1.27 -0.42
C GLY A 89 -9.99 2.21 -1.58
N VAL A 90 -10.61 3.39 -1.70
CA VAL A 90 -10.29 4.40 -2.75
C VAL A 90 -8.88 4.94 -2.58
N TYR A 91 -8.48 5.26 -1.34
CA TYR A 91 -7.11 5.68 -1.04
C TYR A 91 -6.09 4.61 -1.41
N GLY A 92 -6.40 3.34 -1.10
CA GLY A 92 -5.59 2.20 -1.51
C GLY A 92 -5.44 2.12 -3.02
N LEU A 93 -6.54 2.20 -3.77
CA LEU A 93 -6.53 2.17 -5.24
C LEU A 93 -5.63 3.26 -5.84
N ILE A 94 -5.75 4.49 -5.35
CA ILE A 94 -4.92 5.60 -5.82
C ILE A 94 -3.45 5.35 -5.50
N PHE A 95 -3.14 4.97 -4.25
CA PHE A 95 -1.78 4.70 -3.80
C PHE A 95 -1.11 3.58 -4.62
N TYR A 96 -1.75 2.42 -4.74
CA TYR A 96 -1.18 1.28 -5.46
C TYR A 96 -1.08 1.54 -6.96
N SER A 97 -2.00 2.30 -7.55
CA SER A 97 -1.91 2.72 -8.96
C SER A 97 -0.70 3.62 -9.22
N ILE A 98 -0.47 4.61 -8.35
CA ILE A 98 0.72 5.48 -8.44
C ILE A 98 2.00 4.65 -8.27
N MET A 99 2.04 3.75 -7.28
CA MET A 99 3.18 2.87 -7.03
C MET A 99 3.46 1.97 -8.24
N LEU A 100 2.42 1.42 -8.86
CA LEU A 100 2.50 0.56 -10.04
C LEU A 100 3.07 1.32 -11.25
N VAL A 101 2.49 2.48 -11.60
CA VAL A 101 2.93 3.29 -12.75
C VAL A 101 4.39 3.74 -12.57
N THR A 102 4.76 4.14 -11.36
CA THR A 102 6.12 4.63 -11.07
C THR A 102 7.14 3.51 -10.84
N SER A 103 6.70 2.26 -10.64
CA SER A 103 7.58 1.10 -10.35
C SER A 103 8.65 0.89 -11.42
N LEU A 104 8.31 1.08 -12.69
CA LEU A 104 9.20 0.83 -13.84
C LEU A 104 10.19 1.98 -14.10
N MET A 105 9.98 3.14 -13.47
CA MET A 105 10.83 4.31 -13.68
C MET A 105 12.17 4.16 -12.94
N LYS A 106 13.29 4.27 -13.67
CA LYS A 106 14.66 4.17 -13.14
C LYS A 106 15.25 5.53 -12.75
N CYS A 107 14.47 6.36 -12.08
CA CYS A 107 14.86 7.70 -11.65
C CYS A 107 15.05 7.74 -10.12
N GLY A 108 16.21 8.23 -9.66
CA GLY A 108 16.53 8.30 -8.22
C GLY A 108 15.61 9.24 -7.43
N LYS A 109 15.07 10.30 -8.04
CA LYS A 109 14.06 11.17 -7.41
C LYS A 109 12.76 10.40 -7.17
N ILE A 110 12.28 9.69 -8.19
CA ILE A 110 11.03 8.91 -8.12
C ILE A 110 11.16 7.76 -7.12
N ALA A 111 12.29 7.05 -7.12
CA ALA A 111 12.54 5.99 -6.14
C ALA A 111 12.51 6.52 -4.69
N ARG A 112 13.01 7.74 -4.43
CA ARG A 112 12.91 8.37 -3.12
C ARG A 112 11.48 8.73 -2.74
N ILE A 113 10.68 9.24 -3.68
CA ILE A 113 9.25 9.51 -3.47
C ILE A 113 8.52 8.21 -3.13
N GLN A 114 8.72 7.14 -3.91
CA GLN A 114 8.15 5.82 -3.65
C GLN A 114 8.49 5.30 -2.25
N LYS A 115 9.75 5.47 -1.83
CA LYS A 115 10.18 5.10 -0.47
C LYS A 115 9.41 5.87 0.60
N TRP A 116 9.28 7.19 0.46
CA TRP A 116 8.52 7.99 1.43
C TRP A 116 7.03 7.64 1.45
N MET A 117 6.42 7.42 0.29
CA MET A 117 5.05 6.93 0.20
C MET A 117 4.88 5.59 0.91
N ALA A 118 5.82 4.65 0.74
CA ALA A 118 5.79 3.35 1.41
C ALA A 118 6.02 3.46 2.93
N ILE A 119 6.87 4.38 3.39
CA ILE A 119 7.03 4.67 4.83
C ILE A 119 5.69 5.15 5.41
N THR A 120 5.05 6.13 4.76
CA THR A 120 3.77 6.67 5.20
C THR A 120 2.67 5.59 5.21
N SER A 121 2.61 4.73 4.19
CA SER A 121 1.62 3.65 4.16
C SER A 121 1.84 2.60 5.27
N ASN A 122 3.09 2.35 5.67
CA ASN A 122 3.40 1.47 6.81
C ASN A 122 3.03 2.12 8.14
N LEU A 123 3.29 3.41 8.33
CA LEU A 123 2.84 4.14 9.53
C LEU A 123 1.32 4.11 9.65
N LEU A 124 0.62 4.33 8.54
CA LEU A 124 -0.84 4.22 8.49
C LEU A 124 -1.31 2.78 8.75
N SER A 125 -0.59 1.77 8.26
CA SER A 125 -0.89 0.36 8.54
C SER A 125 -0.75 0.04 10.03
N CYS A 126 0.26 0.58 10.71
CA CYS A 126 0.40 0.44 12.17
C CYS A 126 -0.79 1.07 12.92
N TYR A 127 -1.23 2.25 12.50
CA TYR A 127 -2.41 2.92 13.05
C TYR A 127 -3.68 2.08 12.86
N LEU A 128 -3.93 1.61 11.64
CA LEU A 128 -5.10 0.79 11.34
C LEU A 128 -5.04 -0.58 12.02
N ALA A 129 -3.85 -1.17 12.19
CA ALA A 129 -3.66 -2.40 12.96
C ALA A 129 -3.97 -2.20 14.45
N TYR A 130 -3.58 -1.06 15.02
CA TYR A 130 -3.97 -0.68 16.38
C TYR A 130 -5.50 -0.59 16.50
N LEU A 131 -6.18 0.08 15.57
CA LEU A 131 -7.65 0.15 15.58
C LEU A 131 -8.29 -1.23 15.46
N LEU A 132 -7.79 -2.06 14.53
CA LEU A 132 -8.31 -3.40 14.28
C LEU A 132 -8.27 -4.28 15.54
N TYR A 133 -7.16 -4.21 16.28
CA TYR A 133 -6.93 -5.05 17.46
C TYR A 133 -7.57 -4.47 18.74
N PHE A 134 -7.35 -3.19 19.04
CA PHE A 134 -7.74 -2.60 20.32
C PHE A 134 -9.12 -1.93 20.32
N VAL A 135 -9.58 -1.42 19.18
CA VAL A 135 -10.81 -0.61 19.12
C VAL A 135 -11.96 -1.40 18.51
N ILE A 136 -11.76 -1.97 17.32
CA ILE A 136 -12.81 -2.69 16.58
C ILE A 136 -12.93 -4.14 17.07
N GLN A 137 -11.83 -4.72 17.58
CA GLN A 137 -11.77 -6.09 18.11
C GLN A 137 -12.29 -7.14 17.11
N ASN A 138 -11.95 -6.98 15.83
CA ASN A 138 -12.36 -7.88 14.76
C ASN A 138 -11.24 -8.05 13.74
N PHE A 139 -10.94 -9.28 13.32
CA PHE A 139 -9.82 -9.55 12.43
C PHE A 139 -10.22 -9.40 10.94
N CYS A 140 -9.62 -8.45 10.25
CA CYS A 140 -9.85 -8.22 8.82
C CYS A 140 -8.70 -8.80 7.99
N VAL A 141 -8.93 -9.93 7.32
CA VAL A 141 -7.93 -10.60 6.46
C VAL A 141 -7.48 -9.70 5.30
N VAL A 142 -8.40 -8.95 4.70
CA VAL A 142 -8.11 -7.99 3.61
C VAL A 142 -7.14 -6.90 4.10
N CYS A 143 -7.41 -6.32 5.27
CA CYS A 143 -6.61 -5.26 5.86
C CYS A 143 -5.20 -5.76 6.20
N VAL A 144 -5.10 -6.91 6.89
CA VAL A 144 -3.82 -7.53 7.23
C VAL A 144 -3.02 -7.87 5.97
N SER A 145 -3.67 -8.35 4.91
CA SER A 145 -3.02 -8.61 3.62
C SER A 145 -2.43 -7.32 3.03
N LEU A 146 -3.15 -6.21 3.07
CA LEU A 146 -2.63 -4.90 2.63
C LEU A 146 -1.45 -4.42 3.49
N TYR A 147 -1.45 -4.70 4.80
CA TYR A 147 -0.32 -4.34 5.68
C TYR A 147 0.94 -5.12 5.27
N VAL A 148 0.79 -6.41 4.95
CA VAL A 148 1.89 -7.24 4.43
C VAL A 148 2.38 -6.72 3.09
N VAL A 149 1.49 -6.37 2.16
CA VAL A 149 1.85 -5.75 0.88
C VAL A 149 2.61 -4.44 1.09
N ASN A 150 2.15 -3.58 2.00
CA ASN A 150 2.83 -2.33 2.34
C ASN A 150 4.25 -2.55 2.89
N ALA A 151 4.45 -3.56 3.74
CA ALA A 151 5.78 -3.92 4.23
C ALA A 151 6.71 -4.35 3.09
N PHE A 152 6.22 -5.16 2.15
CA PHE A 152 7.00 -5.53 0.96
C PHE A 152 7.33 -4.33 0.06
N LEU A 153 6.37 -3.42 -0.17
CA LEU A 153 6.62 -2.19 -0.92
C LEU A 153 7.72 -1.34 -0.28
N LEU A 154 7.76 -1.25 1.05
CA LEU A 154 8.82 -0.55 1.76
C LEU A 154 10.19 -1.20 1.52
N VAL A 155 10.29 -2.52 1.69
CA VAL A 155 11.54 -3.25 1.45
C VAL A 155 12.04 -3.05 0.02
N PHE A 156 11.19 -3.26 -0.98
CA PHE A 156 11.59 -3.14 -2.39
C PHE A 156 11.90 -1.68 -2.80
N SER A 157 11.22 -0.69 -2.21
CA SER A 157 11.50 0.73 -2.46
C SER A 157 12.88 1.14 -1.90
N ILE A 158 13.25 0.66 -0.71
CA ILE A 158 14.57 0.87 -0.11
C ILE A 158 15.65 0.23 -0.99
N GLN A 159 15.45 -1.03 -1.40
CA GLN A 159 16.39 -1.73 -2.30
C GLN A 159 16.59 -0.99 -3.63
N LYS A 160 15.50 -0.46 -4.22
CA LYS A 160 15.56 0.35 -5.44
C LYS A 160 16.35 1.64 -5.25
N VAL A 161 16.12 2.37 -4.16
CA VAL A 161 16.87 3.61 -3.85
C VAL A 161 18.35 3.31 -3.69
N ASN A 162 18.71 2.29 -2.92
CA ASN A 162 20.10 1.93 -2.67
C ASN A 162 20.80 1.51 -3.96
N SER A 163 20.17 0.67 -4.78
CA SER A 163 20.74 0.22 -6.05
C SER A 163 20.93 1.37 -7.05
N LEU A 164 20.00 2.33 -7.10
CA LEU A 164 20.13 3.52 -7.95
C LEU A 164 21.22 4.48 -7.45
N LYS A 165 21.38 4.62 -6.13
CA LYS A 165 22.45 5.41 -5.53
C LYS A 165 23.82 4.80 -5.87
N GLU A 166 23.98 3.49 -5.68
CA GLU A 166 25.21 2.76 -6.06
C GLU A 166 25.55 2.92 -7.55
N ARG A 167 24.53 2.89 -8.43
CA ARG A 167 24.72 3.11 -9.88
C ARG A 167 25.23 4.51 -10.18
N ALA A 168 24.70 5.53 -9.50
CA ALA A 168 25.11 6.92 -9.70
C ALA A 168 26.55 7.16 -9.24
N GLU A 169 26.91 6.65 -8.05
CA GLU A 169 28.27 6.73 -7.51
C GLU A 169 29.29 5.99 -8.39
N MET A 170 28.92 4.84 -8.95
CA MET A 170 29.78 4.12 -9.89
C MET A 170 30.05 4.94 -11.16
N LYS A 171 29.02 5.58 -11.73
CA LYS A 171 29.19 6.42 -12.93
C LYS A 171 30.07 7.63 -12.65
N GLN A 172 29.95 8.23 -11.47
CA GLN A 172 30.79 9.36 -11.06
C GLN A 172 32.26 8.96 -10.93
N LYS A 173 32.58 7.72 -10.52
CA LYS A 173 33.96 7.22 -10.42
C LYS A 173 34.59 6.85 -11.77
N LEU A 174 33.79 6.76 -12.83
CA LEU A 174 34.23 6.41 -14.18
C LEU A 174 34.41 7.63 -15.09
N ASN A 175 33.92 8.79 -14.67
CA ASN A 175 34.09 10.08 -15.32
C ASN A 175 35.22 10.85 -14.62
#